data_AF-A0A930RAP5-F1
#
_entry.id   AF-A0A930RAP5-F1
#
_cell.length_a   1.000
_cell.length_b   1.000
_cell.length_c   1.000
_cell.angle_alpha   90.00
_cell.angle_beta   90.00
_cell.angle_gamma   90.00
#
_symmetry.space_group_name_H-M   'P 1'
#
loop_
_entity.id
_entity.type
_entity.pdbx_description
1 polymer ?
#
loop_
_entity_poly.entity_id
_entity_poly.type
_entity_poly.pdbx_seq_one_letter_code
_entity_poly.pdbx_strand_id
1 'polypeptide(L)'
;AYECPEDLAIEVEQLLPGIGHSEQLVELEEVYRQLPIHSMKDIQIDGFGVKEALGLEKMGPIIGEVLQALQTEILSGRLANENTEIVSWIRNNFNESK
;
A
#
# COMPACT_ATOMS: atom_id res chain seq x y z
N ALA A 1 -7.66 4.04 5.21
CA ALA A 1 -7.04 2.90 4.52
C ALA A 1 -8.17 2.11 3.87
N TYR A 2 -8.11 1.87 2.55
CA TYR A 2 -8.93 0.84 1.93
C TYR A 2 -8.25 -0.49 2.25
N GLU A 3 -8.56 -1.04 3.42
CA GLU A 3 -8.32 -2.45 3.72
C GLU A 3 -9.55 -3.17 3.21
N CYS A 4 -9.52 -3.67 1.97
CA CYS A 4 -10.47 -4.67 1.52
C CYS A 4 -9.77 -6.02 1.62
N PRO A 5 -10.00 -6.80 2.68
CA PRO A 5 -9.50 -8.17 2.76
C PRO A 5 -9.97 -8.99 1.56
N GLU A 6 -9.16 -9.95 1.12
CA GLU A 6 -9.50 -10.84 0.01
C GLU A 6 -10.90 -11.48 0.20
N ASP A 7 -11.16 -12.00 1.40
CA ASP A 7 -12.44 -12.61 1.76
C ASP A 7 -13.62 -11.66 1.57
N LEU A 8 -13.46 -10.38 1.91
CA LEU A 8 -14.51 -9.37 1.74
C LEU A 8 -14.75 -9.07 0.25
N ALA A 9 -13.69 -9.01 -0.55
CA ALA A 9 -13.81 -8.82 -1.99
C ALA A 9 -14.53 -10.02 -2.63
N ILE A 10 -14.19 -11.24 -2.23
CA ILE A 10 -14.84 -12.48 -2.69
C ILE A 10 -16.31 -12.50 -2.29
N GLU A 11 -16.65 -12.17 -1.05
CA GLU A 11 -18.03 -12.13 -0.58
C GLU A 11 -18.88 -11.16 -1.41
N VAL A 12 -18.36 -9.97 -1.71
CA VAL A 12 -19.06 -8.99 -2.55
C VAL A 12 -19.27 -9.51 -3.98
N GLU A 13 -18.25 -10.14 -4.56
CA GLU A 13 -18.29 -10.71 -5.91
C GLU A 13 -19.39 -11.79 -6.03
N GLN A 14 -19.53 -12.63 -5.01
CA GLN A 14 -20.56 -13.67 -4.92
C GLN A 14 -22.00 -13.12 -4.77
N LEU A 15 -22.16 -11.86 -4.35
CA LEU A 15 -23.48 -11.21 -4.24
C LEU A 15 -23.96 -10.60 -5.56
N LEU A 16 -23.07 -10.34 -6.53
CA LEU A 16 -23.39 -9.74 -7.82
C LEU A 16 -24.49 -10.50 -8.62
N PRO A 17 -24.51 -11.84 -8.67
CA PRO A 17 -25.58 -12.61 -9.30
C PRO A 17 -26.97 -12.28 -8.74
N GLY A 18 -27.07 -12.00 -7.43
CA GLY A 18 -28.32 -11.66 -6.76
C GLY A 18 -28.96 -10.35 -7.23
N ILE A 19 -28.18 -9.47 -7.85
CA ILE A 19 -28.63 -8.16 -8.38
C ILE A 19 -28.51 -8.06 -9.91
N GLY A 20 -28.42 -9.20 -10.60
CA GLY A 20 -28.41 -9.28 -12.06
C GLY A 20 -27.07 -8.96 -12.72
N HIS A 21 -25.98 -8.98 -11.95
CA HIS A 21 -24.60 -8.88 -12.48
C HIS A 21 -23.95 -10.25 -12.51
N SER A 22 -22.88 -10.43 -13.31
CA SER A 22 -22.10 -11.66 -13.35
C SER A 22 -20.92 -11.56 -12.39
N GLU A 23 -20.65 -12.62 -11.62
CA GLU A 23 -19.42 -12.75 -10.85
C GLU A 23 -18.20 -13.05 -11.75
N GLN A 24 -17.05 -12.53 -11.37
CA GLN A 24 -15.74 -12.69 -12.03
C GLN A 24 -14.68 -13.14 -11.02
N LEU A 25 -15.00 -14.14 -10.19
CA LEU A 25 -14.13 -14.62 -9.11
C LEU A 25 -12.72 -14.97 -9.57
N VAL A 26 -12.58 -15.61 -10.73
CA VAL A 26 -11.26 -15.97 -11.29
C VAL A 26 -10.43 -14.73 -11.59
N GLU A 27 -11.02 -13.72 -12.23
CA GLU A 27 -10.33 -12.47 -12.56
C GLU A 27 -9.99 -11.69 -11.29
N LEU A 28 -10.89 -11.67 -10.30
CA LEU A 28 -10.65 -11.04 -9.01
C LEU A 28 -9.46 -11.66 -8.28
N GLU A 29 -9.40 -12.99 -8.19
CA GLU A 29 -8.27 -13.71 -7.58
C GLU A 29 -6.96 -13.43 -8.32
N GLU A 30 -6.99 -13.41 -9.66
CA GLU A 30 -5.80 -13.12 -10.47
C GLU A 30 -5.29 -11.70 -10.25
N VAL A 31 -6.19 -10.71 -10.21
CA VAL A 31 -5.83 -9.31 -9.92
C VAL A 31 -5.28 -9.19 -8.51
N TYR A 32 -5.93 -9.82 -7.52
CA TYR A 32 -5.50 -9.78 -6.13
C TYR A 32 -4.08 -10.34 -5.97
N ARG A 33 -3.77 -11.50 -6.57
CA ARG A 33 -2.43 -12.10 -6.55
C ARG A 33 -1.35 -11.29 -7.24
N GLN A 34 -1.71 -10.41 -8.16
CA GLN A 34 -0.78 -9.54 -8.88
C GLN A 34 -0.50 -8.22 -8.15
N LEU A 35 -1.19 -7.94 -7.03
CA LEU A 35 -0.93 -6.75 -6.26
C LEU A 35 0.51 -6.78 -5.70
N PRO A 36 1.24 -5.66 -5.76
CA PRO A 36 2.63 -5.61 -5.31
C PRO A 36 2.77 -5.72 -3.77
N ILE A 37 1.70 -5.44 -3.03
CA ILE A 37 1.57 -5.60 -1.57
C ILE A 37 0.12 -5.94 -1.23
N HIS A 38 -0.10 -6.73 -0.18
CA HIS A 38 -1.43 -7.06 0.34
C HIS A 38 -1.73 -6.32 1.65
N SER A 39 -0.70 -5.83 2.34
CA SER A 39 -0.81 -5.10 3.59
C SER A 39 0.33 -4.09 3.79
N MET A 40 0.18 -3.17 4.74
CA MET A 40 1.27 -2.24 5.11
C MET A 40 2.52 -2.97 5.65
N LYS A 41 2.39 -4.21 6.11
CA LYS A 41 3.53 -5.01 6.60
C LYS A 41 4.41 -5.54 5.47
N ASP A 42 3.91 -5.55 4.24
CA ASP A 42 4.64 -6.04 3.07
C ASP A 42 5.56 -4.97 2.48
N ILE A 43 5.37 -3.71 2.89
CA ILE A 43 6.22 -2.59 2.48
C ILE A 43 7.65 -2.87 2.98
N GLN A 44 8.64 -2.79 2.08
CA GLN A 44 10.05 -3.07 2.37
C GLN A 44 10.75 -1.93 3.15
N ILE A 45 10.01 -1.24 4.04
CA ILE A 45 10.54 -0.32 5.04
C ILE A 45 9.62 -0.33 6.26
N ASP A 46 10.20 -0.22 7.45
CA ASP A 46 9.46 -0.06 8.69
C ASP A 46 9.42 1.41 9.13
N GLY A 47 8.70 1.70 10.22
CA GLY A 47 8.61 3.06 10.74
C GLY A 47 9.95 3.64 11.20
N PHE A 48 10.92 2.80 11.58
CA PHE A 48 12.26 3.25 11.96
C PHE A 48 13.07 3.67 10.72
N GLY A 49 13.00 2.89 9.65
CA GLY A 49 13.62 3.23 8.36
C GLY A 49 13.03 4.52 7.78
N VAL A 50 11.72 4.74 7.91
CA VAL A 50 11.09 6.02 7.54
C VAL A 50 11.64 7.17 8.38
N LYS A 51 11.76 7.00 9.70
CA LYS A 51 12.34 8.00 10.60
C LYS A 51 13.78 8.36 10.20
N GLU A 52 14.61 7.36 9.90
CA GLU A 52 15.99 7.57 9.44
C GLU A 52 16.05 8.23 8.06
N ALA A 53 15.17 7.85 7.14
CA ALA A 53 15.11 8.44 5.80
C ALA A 53 14.75 9.94 5.83
N LEU A 54 13.88 10.34 6.76
CA LEU A 54 13.47 11.72 7.00
C LEU A 54 14.43 12.51 7.90
N GLY A 55 15.35 11.84 8.61
CA GLY A 55 16.21 12.49 9.60
C GLY A 55 15.49 12.97 10.86
N LEU A 56 14.36 12.35 11.22
CA LEU A 56 13.56 12.76 12.37
C LEU A 56 14.21 12.34 13.69
N GLU A 57 14.21 13.25 14.67
CA GLU A 57 14.68 12.94 16.03
C GLU A 57 13.70 12.07 16.82
N LYS A 58 12.40 12.11 16.51
CA LYS A 58 11.34 11.41 17.25
C LYS A 58 10.38 10.68 16.31
N MET A 59 9.82 9.58 16.82
CA MET A 59 8.69 8.92 16.18
C MET A 59 7.46 9.81 16.30
N GLY A 60 6.77 10.07 15.19
CA GLY A 60 5.60 10.96 15.17
C GLY A 60 4.57 10.56 14.12
N PRO A 61 3.40 11.24 14.09
CA PRO A 61 2.29 10.93 13.17
C PRO A 61 2.70 10.91 11.69
N ILE A 62 3.67 11.75 11.31
CA ILE A 62 4.23 11.84 9.95
C ILE A 62 4.74 10.49 9.41
N ILE A 63 5.22 9.58 10.27
CA ILE A 63 5.65 8.25 9.85
C ILE A 63 4.48 7.45 9.29
N GLY A 64 3.32 7.53 9.95
CA GLY A 64 2.10 6.87 9.48
C GLY A 64 1.62 7.46 8.15
N GLU A 65 1.70 8.78 7.99
CA GLU A 65 1.36 9.47 6.74
C GLU A 65 2.26 9.05 5.59
N VAL A 66 3.57 8.95 5.82
CA VAL A 66 4.53 8.47 4.82
C VAL A 66 4.28 7.02 4.46
N LEU A 67 4.03 6.14 5.43
CA LEU A 67 3.70 4.74 5.15
C LEU A 67 2.41 4.60 4.32
N GLN A 68 1.39 5.43 4.56
CA GLN A 68 0.18 5.46 3.75
C GLN A 68 0.43 5.98 2.32
N ALA A 69 1.29 6.99 2.18
CA ALA A 69 1.67 7.51 0.88
C ALA A 69 2.45 6.44 0.08
N LEU A 70 3.42 5.75 0.72
CA LEU A 70 4.15 4.63 0.12
C LEU A 70 3.23 3.51 -0.32
N GLN A 71 2.27 3.12 0.51
CA GLN A 71 1.27 2.11 0.15
C GLN A 71 0.55 2.48 -1.16
N THR A 72 0.14 3.76 -1.29
CA THR A 72 -0.58 4.25 -2.47
C THR A 72 0.31 4.22 -3.71
N GLU A 73 1.55 4.70 -3.61
CA GLU A 73 2.48 4.71 -4.73
C GLU A 73 2.86 3.31 -5.20
N ILE A 74 3.09 2.39 -4.26
CA ILE A 74 3.41 0.98 -4.55
C ILE A 74 2.23 0.29 -5.23
N LEU A 75 1.03 0.37 -4.65
CA LEU A 75 -0.18 -0.25 -5.25
C LEU A 75 -0.49 0.31 -6.64
N SER A 76 -0.16 1.58 -6.90
CA SER A 76 -0.34 2.20 -8.21
C SER A 76 0.72 1.85 -9.25
N GLY A 77 1.76 1.10 -8.86
CA GLY A 77 2.89 0.75 -9.72
C GLY A 77 3.86 1.91 -10.02
N ARG A 78 3.72 3.05 -9.33
CA ARG A 78 4.61 4.22 -9.49
C ARG A 78 5.90 4.10 -8.68
N LEU A 79 5.90 3.25 -7.66
CA LEU A 79 7.05 2.99 -6.80
C LEU A 79 7.27 1.48 -6.66
N ALA A 80 8.49 1.02 -6.90
CA ALA A 80 8.85 -0.36 -6.61
C ALA A 80 8.90 -0.59 -5.10
N ASN A 81 8.40 -1.74 -4.64
CA ASN A 81 8.48 -2.14 -3.24
C ASN A 81 9.89 -2.64 -2.88
N GLU A 82 10.89 -1.78 -3.04
CA GLU A 82 12.29 -2.06 -2.74
C GLU A 82 12.82 -0.98 -1.79
N ASN A 83 13.59 -1.38 -0.78
CA ASN A 83 14.03 -0.48 0.28
C ASN A 83 14.77 0.76 -0.26
N THR A 84 15.67 0.59 -1.23
CA THR A 84 16.46 1.67 -1.84
C THR A 84 15.62 2.68 -2.60
N GLU A 85 14.63 2.20 -3.37
CA GLU A 85 13.68 3.03 -4.12
C GLU A 85 12.77 3.79 -3.16
N ILE A 86 12.24 3.09 -2.15
CA ILE A 86 11.40 3.68 -1.10
C ILE A 86 12.15 4.79 -0.36
N VAL A 87 13.37 4.56 0.12
CA VAL A 87 14.16 5.58 0.83
C VAL A 87 14.43 6.80 -0.07
N SER A 88 14.76 6.57 -1.33
CA SER A 88 14.99 7.65 -2.30
C SER A 88 13.72 8.46 -2.53
N TRP A 89 12.58 7.78 -2.67
CA TRP A 89 11.29 8.42 -2.83
C TRP A 89 10.90 9.25 -1.60
N ILE A 90 11.09 8.73 -0.38
CA ILE A 90 10.83 9.47 0.86
C ILE A 90 11.63 10.77 0.89
N ARG A 91 12.95 10.70 0.64
CA ARG A 91 13.83 11.89 0.64
C ARG A 91 13.45 12.93 -0.41
N ASN A 92 12.92 12.50 -1.55
CA ASN A 92 12.53 13.41 -2.63
C ASN A 92 11.17 14.08 -2.39
N ASN A 93 10.24 13.40 -1.73
CA ASN A 93 8.85 13.87 -1.57
C ASN A 93 8.55 14.46 -0.18
N PHE A 94 9.33 14.09 0.83
CA PHE A 94 9.16 14.51 2.23
C PHE A 94 10.46 15.12 2.77
N ASN A 95 10.95 16.19 2.14
CA ASN A 95 12.01 16.99 2.75
C ASN A 95 11.41 17.93 3.80
N GLU A 96 11.64 17.64 5.09
CA GLU A 96 11.57 18.67 6.15
C GLU A 96 12.80 19.59 6.05
N SER A 97 12.89 20.34 4.95
CA SER A 97 13.76 21.51 4.87
C SER A 97 13.03 22.60 4.13
N LYS A 98 12.16 23.28 4.89
CA LYS A 98 12.00 24.71 4.81
C LYS A 98 11.89 25.31 6.19
#